data_AF-A0A7J6XDA1-F1
#
_entry.id   AF-A0A7J6XDA1-F1
#
_cell.length_a   1.000
_cell.length_b   1.000
_cell.length_c   1.000
_cell.angle_alpha   90.00
_cell.angle_beta   90.00
_cell.angle_gamma   90.00
#
_symmetry.space_group_name_H-M   'P 1'
#
loop_
_entity.id
_entity.type
_entity.pdbx_description
1 polymer ?
#
loop_
_entity_poly.entity_id
_entity_poly.type
_entity_poly.pdbx_seq_one_letter_code
_entity_poly.pdbx_strand_id
1 'polypeptide(L)'
;VYNTRQLNHSLKVGVALVLVSLLYLVDSLYEKVGENAMWAIMTVVVIFEFSAGATLSKGLNRGIGTILGGLLGCLAATLADQIGGAGEAIAVGVSIFIFGVAASYIRLIPAFKKKFDYGAMIFILTFNLVIVSGIRDMKIFDLARDRLLTIGIGFGICILASLLIFPVWSSDELHSSTVSKFHSIASSIEGCFEVYFNSIDEKDTKKTATQNGYKSVLHSKSSDEILEKFARWEPWHGKFGFYHPWDKYLDIGEQLRELAVSNHSLKECLQSPRQPSSKSLKLSIKAPCEAVASLLTTTLRESGESIDKMKVSRSGASLVAKLQKTKLELSTAISASELGELSNDEGIAVASSVFLLMEMVDKVEVLAKYVEQLGDLAGFPSH
;
A
#
# COMPACT_ATOMS: atom_id res chain seq x y z
N VAL A 1 13.99 -15.36 13.44
CA VAL A 1 14.16 -13.91 13.67
C VAL A 1 12.81 -13.37 14.13
N TYR A 2 12.67 -12.98 15.40
CA TYR A 2 11.42 -12.40 15.90
C TYR A 2 11.22 -11.02 15.27
N ASN A 3 10.06 -10.77 14.65
CA ASN A 3 9.73 -9.45 14.13
C ASN A 3 9.23 -8.58 15.29
N THR A 4 10.09 -7.69 15.79
CA THR A 4 9.79 -6.79 16.93
C THR A 4 8.49 -6.02 16.74
N ARG A 5 8.13 -5.66 15.50
CA ARG A 5 6.87 -4.95 15.21
C ARG A 5 5.65 -5.84 15.46
N GLN A 6 5.72 -7.12 15.09
CA GLN A 6 4.64 -8.08 15.35
C GLN A 6 4.48 -8.33 16.85
N LEU A 7 5.59 -8.47 17.57
CA LEU A 7 5.57 -8.62 19.03
C LEU A 7 4.96 -7.39 19.72
N ASN A 8 5.39 -6.19 19.31
CA ASN A 8 4.82 -4.94 19.80
C ASN A 8 3.31 -4.90 19.55
N HIS A 9 2.86 -5.19 18.32
CA HIS A 9 1.43 -5.23 18.00
C HIS A 9 0.65 -6.20 18.89
N SER A 10 1.11 -7.44 19.03
CA SER A 10 0.46 -8.44 19.89
C SER A 10 0.35 -7.97 21.35
N LEU A 11 1.39 -7.32 21.87
CA LEU A 11 1.36 -6.75 23.23
C LEU A 11 0.29 -5.65 23.35
N LYS A 12 0.18 -4.75 22.38
CA LYS A 12 -0.84 -3.68 22.39
C LYS A 12 -2.25 -4.24 22.39
N VAL A 13 -2.51 -5.25 21.55
CA VAL A 13 -3.81 -5.92 21.49
C VAL A 13 -4.13 -6.52 22.85
N GLY A 14 -3.16 -7.21 23.47
CA GLY A 14 -3.30 -7.75 24.83
C GLY A 14 -3.65 -6.67 25.86
N VAL A 15 -2.93 -5.53 25.86
CA VAL A 15 -3.22 -4.41 26.77
C VAL A 15 -4.62 -3.83 26.51
N ALA A 16 -4.99 -3.61 25.26
CA ALA A 16 -6.33 -3.10 24.91
C ALA A 16 -7.44 -4.05 25.36
N LEU A 17 -7.25 -5.36 25.22
CA LEU A 17 -8.18 -6.39 25.69
C LEU A 17 -8.32 -6.37 27.21
N VAL A 18 -7.21 -6.24 27.95
CA VAL A 18 -7.25 -6.10 29.42
C VAL A 18 -8.01 -4.83 29.80
N LEU A 19 -7.68 -3.69 29.20
CA LEU A 19 -8.32 -2.40 29.49
C LEU A 19 -9.83 -2.42 29.25
N VAL A 20 -10.29 -3.02 28.14
CA VAL A 20 -11.73 -3.12 27.87
C VAL A 20 -12.40 -4.14 28.78
N SER A 21 -11.71 -5.21 29.19
CA SER A 21 -12.25 -6.22 30.10
C SER A 21 -12.43 -5.68 31.52
N LEU A 22 -11.61 -4.71 31.94
CA LEU A 22 -11.79 -4.02 33.23
C LEU A 22 -13.16 -3.31 33.33
N LEU A 23 -13.78 -2.91 32.21
CA LEU A 23 -15.13 -2.34 32.21
C LEU A 23 -16.18 -3.34 32.74
N TYR A 24 -15.93 -4.64 32.56
CA TYR A 24 -16.79 -5.71 33.05
C TYR A 24 -16.37 -6.21 34.44
N LEU A 25 -15.06 -6.25 34.72
CA LEU A 25 -14.52 -6.84 35.96
C LEU A 25 -14.56 -5.90 37.17
N VAL A 26 -14.63 -4.59 36.95
CA VAL A 26 -14.66 -3.60 38.05
C VAL A 26 -16.09 -3.19 38.31
N ASP A 27 -16.60 -3.50 39.51
CA ASP A 27 -18.00 -3.29 39.89
C ASP A 27 -18.51 -1.87 39.60
N SER A 28 -17.72 -0.83 39.94
CA SER A 28 -18.10 0.57 39.67
C SER A 28 -18.22 0.93 38.19
N LEU A 29 -17.54 0.19 37.31
CA LEU A 29 -17.62 0.36 35.85
C LEU A 29 -18.74 -0.50 35.27
N TYR A 30 -18.92 -1.71 35.80
CA TYR A 30 -20.01 -2.60 35.42
C TYR A 30 -21.37 -2.01 35.77
N GLU A 31 -21.54 -1.36 36.92
CA GLU A 31 -22.78 -0.65 37.27
C GLU A 31 -23.16 0.43 36.26
N LYS A 32 -22.18 1.00 35.54
CA LYS A 32 -22.41 2.05 34.53
C LYS A 32 -22.59 1.51 33.11
N VAL A 33 -21.95 0.39 32.77
CA VAL A 33 -21.90 -0.15 31.39
C VAL A 33 -22.78 -1.40 31.23
N GLY A 34 -22.97 -2.17 32.30
CA GLY A 34 -23.82 -3.36 32.37
C GLY A 34 -23.43 -4.46 31.39
N GLU A 35 -24.43 -5.24 30.98
CA GLU A 35 -24.28 -6.33 29.98
C GLU A 35 -23.79 -5.82 28.61
N ASN A 36 -23.91 -4.51 28.33
CA ASN A 36 -23.45 -3.91 27.09
C ASN A 36 -21.91 -3.91 26.95
N ALA A 37 -21.15 -4.19 28.02
CA ALA A 37 -19.69 -4.29 27.98
C ALA A 37 -19.20 -5.34 26.95
N MET A 38 -19.99 -6.39 26.68
CA MET A 38 -19.69 -7.37 25.64
C MET A 38 -19.51 -6.74 24.25
N TRP A 39 -20.30 -5.70 23.93
CA TRP A 39 -20.18 -4.97 22.67
C TRP A 39 -18.89 -4.17 22.58
N ALA A 40 -18.38 -3.65 23.70
CA ALA A 40 -17.09 -2.97 23.75
C ALA A 40 -15.94 -3.96 23.50
N ILE A 41 -15.95 -5.13 24.14
CA ILE A 41 -14.94 -6.19 23.93
C ILE A 41 -14.95 -6.65 22.47
N MET A 42 -16.12 -6.96 21.92
CA MET A 42 -16.29 -7.32 20.50
C MET A 42 -15.88 -6.19 19.55
N THR A 43 -15.94 -4.94 20.00
CA THR A 43 -15.42 -3.81 19.21
C THR A 43 -13.92 -3.88 19.14
N VAL A 44 -13.23 -3.97 20.28
CA VAL A 44 -11.77 -4.04 20.34
C VAL A 44 -11.24 -5.18 19.48
N VAL A 45 -11.79 -6.39 19.63
CA VAL A 45 -11.35 -7.58 18.86
C VAL A 45 -11.46 -7.37 17.35
N VAL A 46 -12.50 -6.68 16.87
CA VAL A 46 -12.80 -6.61 15.43
C VAL A 46 -12.14 -5.39 14.76
N ILE A 47 -11.92 -4.29 15.49
CA ILE A 47 -11.38 -3.05 14.87
C ILE A 47 -9.88 -2.88 15.06
N PHE A 48 -9.27 -3.56 16.04
CA PHE A 48 -7.85 -3.36 16.32
C PHE A 48 -7.02 -3.93 15.18
N GLU A 49 -6.23 -3.06 14.54
CA GLU A 49 -5.42 -3.40 13.38
C GLU A 49 -3.93 -3.18 13.66
N PHE A 50 -3.09 -3.62 12.72
CA PHE A 50 -1.64 -3.52 12.86
C PHE A 50 -1.14 -2.08 13.00
N SER A 51 -1.69 -1.16 12.21
CA SER A 51 -1.35 0.27 12.26
C SER A 51 -2.44 1.12 12.92
N ALA A 52 -2.04 2.29 13.40
CA ALA A 52 -2.97 3.26 13.97
C ALA A 52 -3.98 3.76 12.93
N GLY A 53 -3.53 4.07 11.71
CA GLY A 53 -4.40 4.50 10.61
C GLY A 53 -5.44 3.45 10.22
N ALA A 54 -5.06 2.17 10.17
CA ALA A 54 -6.00 1.08 9.91
C ALA A 54 -7.05 0.93 11.02
N THR A 55 -6.63 1.05 12.28
CA THR A 55 -7.52 0.99 13.46
C THR A 55 -8.51 2.16 13.44
N LEU A 56 -8.04 3.38 13.13
CA LEU A 56 -8.90 4.56 13.02
C LEU A 56 -9.91 4.43 11.88
N SER A 57 -9.45 4.01 10.71
CA SER A 57 -10.30 3.79 9.53
C SER A 57 -11.40 2.75 9.80
N LYS A 58 -11.04 1.60 10.39
CA LYS A 58 -12.03 0.55 10.73
C LYS A 58 -12.98 1.01 11.82
N GLY A 59 -12.49 1.68 12.87
CA GLY A 59 -13.33 2.18 13.95
C GLY A 59 -14.35 3.23 13.50
N LEU A 60 -13.95 4.17 12.65
CA LEU A 60 -14.88 5.15 12.05
C LEU A 60 -15.91 4.47 11.14
N ASN A 61 -15.48 3.51 10.32
CA ASN A 61 -16.40 2.71 9.50
C ASN A 61 -17.42 1.93 10.37
N ARG A 62 -17.01 1.41 11.53
CA ARG A 62 -17.92 0.78 12.50
C ARG A 62 -18.94 1.76 13.05
N GLY A 63 -18.48 2.95 13.43
CA GLY A 63 -19.34 4.02 13.93
C GLY A 63 -20.40 4.42 12.91
N ILE A 64 -19.99 4.75 11.68
CA ILE A 64 -20.89 5.13 10.59
C ILE A 64 -21.88 3.99 10.28
N GLY A 65 -21.40 2.75 10.15
CA GLY A 65 -22.27 1.59 9.90
C GLY A 65 -23.31 1.38 10.99
N THR A 66 -22.92 1.57 12.26
CA THR A 66 -23.83 1.43 13.41
C THR A 66 -24.86 2.55 13.43
N ILE A 67 -24.45 3.81 13.19
CA ILE A 67 -25.37 4.97 13.17
C ILE A 67 -26.40 4.78 12.05
N LEU A 68 -25.95 4.46 10.84
CA LEU A 68 -26.85 4.24 9.69
C LEU A 68 -27.78 3.04 9.93
N GLY A 69 -27.24 1.93 10.44
CA GLY A 69 -28.01 0.71 10.68
C GLY A 69 -29.02 0.90 11.80
N GLY A 70 -28.63 1.58 12.88
CA GLY A 70 -29.51 1.91 13.98
C GLY A 70 -30.62 2.87 13.56
N LEU A 71 -30.28 3.97 12.88
CA LEU A 71 -31.27 4.95 12.43
C LEU A 71 -32.29 4.34 11.46
N LEU A 72 -31.82 3.64 10.42
CA LEU A 72 -32.72 3.00 9.46
C LEU A 72 -33.50 1.84 10.09
N GLY A 73 -32.89 1.10 11.02
CA GLY A 73 -33.56 0.03 11.76
C GLY A 73 -34.70 0.57 12.63
N CYS A 74 -34.47 1.67 13.35
CA CYS A 74 -35.50 2.36 14.12
C CYS A 74 -36.63 2.86 13.21
N LEU A 75 -36.30 3.53 12.10
CA LEU A 75 -37.30 4.02 11.15
C LEU A 75 -38.17 2.88 10.61
N ALA A 76 -37.55 1.78 10.17
CA ALA A 76 -38.26 0.62 9.66
C ALA A 76 -39.14 -0.05 10.73
N ALA A 77 -38.66 -0.15 11.98
CA ALA A 77 -39.46 -0.68 13.09
C ALA A 77 -40.68 0.21 13.39
N THR A 78 -40.51 1.54 13.43
CA THR A 78 -41.63 2.47 13.66
C THR A 78 -42.66 2.44 12.54
N LEU A 79 -42.24 2.23 11.29
CA LEU A 79 -43.14 2.07 10.15
C LEU A 79 -43.89 0.73 10.21
N ALA A 80 -43.25 -0.33 10.68
CA ALA A 80 -43.88 -1.64 10.86
C ALA A 80 -44.93 -1.62 11.99
N ASP A 81 -44.63 -0.94 13.11
CA ASP A 81 -45.55 -0.77 14.24
C ASP A 81 -46.84 -0.03 13.82
N GLN A 82 -46.72 0.99 12.96
CA GLN A 82 -47.89 1.69 12.40
C GLN A 82 -48.82 0.80 11.56
N ILE A 83 -48.31 -0.28 10.96
CA ILE A 83 -49.11 -1.21 10.15
C ILE A 83 -49.94 -2.13 11.08
N GLY A 84 -49.35 -2.55 12.20
CA GLY A 84 -50.00 -3.33 13.25
C GLY A 84 -50.36 -4.78 12.88
N GLY A 85 -50.56 -5.60 13.91
CA GLY A 85 -51.05 -6.98 13.78
C GLY A 85 -50.13 -7.88 12.95
N ALA A 86 -50.70 -8.76 12.12
CA ALA A 86 -49.92 -9.66 11.26
C ALA A 86 -49.09 -8.92 10.19
N GLY A 87 -49.42 -7.66 9.89
CA GLY A 87 -48.70 -6.84 8.91
C GLY A 87 -47.33 -6.35 9.39
N GLU A 88 -47.13 -6.23 10.71
CA GLU A 88 -45.86 -5.79 11.31
C GLU A 88 -44.70 -6.76 10.97
N ALA A 89 -44.90 -8.05 11.21
CA ALA A 89 -43.90 -9.08 10.91
C ALA A 89 -43.57 -9.15 9.40
N ILE A 90 -44.57 -8.96 8.54
CA ILE A 90 -44.40 -8.92 7.08
C ILE A 90 -43.59 -7.68 6.69
N ALA A 91 -43.91 -6.50 7.23
CA ALA A 91 -43.21 -5.26 6.96
C ALA A 91 -41.74 -5.30 7.40
N VAL A 92 -41.45 -5.89 8.57
CA VAL A 92 -40.08 -6.11 9.04
C VAL A 92 -39.34 -7.09 8.12
N GLY A 93 -39.97 -8.22 7.76
CA GLY A 93 -39.37 -9.20 6.83
C GLY A 93 -39.02 -8.59 5.47
N VAL A 94 -39.93 -7.80 4.90
CA VAL A 94 -39.71 -7.07 3.64
C VAL A 94 -38.58 -6.05 3.78
N SER A 95 -38.53 -5.31 4.89
CA SER A 95 -37.46 -4.33 5.15
C SER A 95 -36.09 -4.99 5.27
N ILE A 96 -35.98 -6.09 6.03
CA ILE A 96 -34.77 -6.92 6.13
C ILE A 96 -34.32 -7.39 4.75
N PHE A 97 -35.26 -7.88 3.94
CA PHE A 97 -34.95 -8.35 2.59
C PHE A 97 -34.42 -7.21 1.70
N ILE A 98 -35.12 -6.07 1.63
CA ILE A 98 -34.75 -4.94 0.76
C ILE A 98 -33.37 -4.39 1.15
N PHE A 99 -33.18 -4.02 2.42
CA PHE A 99 -31.91 -3.44 2.86
C PHE A 99 -30.77 -4.47 2.86
N GLY A 100 -31.08 -5.74 3.17
CA GLY A 100 -30.12 -6.83 3.09
C GLY A 100 -29.61 -7.08 1.67
N VAL A 101 -30.51 -7.14 0.68
CA VAL A 101 -30.16 -7.29 -0.74
C VAL A 101 -29.40 -6.07 -1.23
N ALA A 102 -29.90 -4.86 -0.96
CA ALA A 102 -29.26 -3.63 -1.40
C ALA A 102 -27.84 -3.49 -0.85
N ALA A 103 -27.64 -3.65 0.46
CA ALA A 103 -26.33 -3.57 1.07
C ALA A 103 -25.40 -4.70 0.60
N SER A 104 -25.92 -5.92 0.41
CA SER A 104 -25.12 -7.04 -0.11
C SER A 104 -24.68 -6.80 -1.56
N TYR A 105 -25.54 -6.24 -2.39
CA TYR A 105 -25.21 -5.87 -3.77
C TYR A 105 -24.17 -4.75 -3.82
N ILE A 106 -24.34 -3.69 -3.02
CA ILE A 106 -23.39 -2.57 -2.93
C ILE A 106 -21.99 -3.07 -2.51
N ARG A 107 -21.90 -4.06 -1.63
CA ARG A 107 -20.62 -4.69 -1.23
C ARG A 107 -19.90 -5.43 -2.36
N LEU A 108 -20.60 -5.81 -3.43
CA LEU A 108 -19.98 -6.45 -4.60
C LEU A 108 -19.33 -5.42 -5.54
N ILE A 109 -19.69 -4.14 -5.43
CA ILE A 109 -19.11 -3.07 -6.25
C ILE A 109 -17.66 -2.81 -5.80
N PRO A 110 -16.63 -3.03 -6.64
CA PRO A 110 -15.23 -2.94 -6.23
C PRO A 110 -14.84 -1.59 -5.63
N ALA A 111 -15.37 -0.50 -6.18
CA ALA A 111 -15.10 0.86 -5.70
C ALA A 111 -15.60 1.08 -4.26
N PHE A 112 -16.77 0.52 -3.93
CA PHE A 112 -17.34 0.58 -2.59
C PHE A 112 -16.64 -0.41 -1.65
N LYS A 113 -16.46 -1.66 -2.08
CA LYS A 113 -15.82 -2.73 -1.31
C LYS A 113 -14.45 -2.32 -0.77
N LYS A 114 -13.64 -1.68 -1.61
CA LYS A 114 -12.30 -1.21 -1.27
C LYS A 114 -12.24 -0.16 -0.15
N LYS A 115 -13.36 0.48 0.20
CA LYS A 115 -13.42 1.58 1.19
C LYS A 115 -14.35 1.30 2.37
N PHE A 116 -15.48 0.65 2.13
CA PHE A 116 -16.61 0.60 3.05
C PHE A 116 -17.16 -0.81 3.32
N ASP A 117 -16.51 -1.89 2.86
CA ASP A 117 -17.02 -3.26 3.04
C ASP A 117 -17.30 -3.60 4.51
N TYR A 118 -16.36 -3.25 5.40
CA TYR A 118 -16.53 -3.43 6.84
C TYR A 118 -17.70 -2.61 7.39
N GLY A 119 -17.82 -1.34 7.01
CA GLY A 119 -18.93 -0.47 7.43
C GLY A 119 -20.29 -0.99 6.96
N ALA A 120 -20.39 -1.50 5.74
CA ALA A 120 -21.61 -2.11 5.21
C ALA A 120 -21.96 -3.43 5.91
N MET A 121 -20.98 -4.25 6.30
CA MET A 121 -21.23 -5.44 7.11
C MET A 121 -21.80 -5.06 8.49
N ILE A 122 -21.23 -4.04 9.14
CA ILE A 122 -21.72 -3.54 10.43
C ILE A 122 -23.11 -2.89 10.28
N PHE A 123 -23.36 -2.20 9.17
CA PHE A 123 -24.69 -1.68 8.84
C PHE A 123 -25.73 -2.80 8.79
N ILE A 124 -25.50 -3.85 7.99
CA ILE A 124 -26.41 -4.99 7.86
C ILE A 124 -26.66 -5.63 9.23
N LEU A 125 -25.59 -5.87 10.01
CA LEU A 125 -25.70 -6.46 11.33
C LEU A 125 -26.53 -5.60 12.29
N THR A 126 -26.29 -4.28 12.29
CA THR A 126 -26.97 -3.35 13.20
C THR A 126 -28.42 -3.15 12.82
N PHE A 127 -28.69 -2.96 11.52
CA PHE A 127 -30.04 -2.83 10.98
C PHE A 127 -30.91 -4.03 11.36
N ASN A 128 -30.43 -5.25 11.07
CA ASN A 128 -31.17 -6.48 11.39
C ASN A 128 -31.40 -6.66 12.89
N LEU A 129 -30.40 -6.34 13.72
CA LEU A 129 -30.55 -6.46 15.17
C LEU A 129 -31.60 -5.46 15.69
N VAL A 130 -31.52 -4.20 15.27
CA VAL A 130 -32.42 -3.14 15.76
C VAL A 130 -33.86 -3.38 15.31
N ILE A 131 -34.09 -3.75 14.05
CA ILE A 131 -35.45 -3.97 13.55
C ILE A 131 -36.11 -5.21 14.17
N VAL A 132 -35.35 -6.29 14.42
CA VAL A 132 -35.88 -7.52 15.07
C VAL A 132 -36.12 -7.31 16.55
N SER A 133 -35.21 -6.59 17.24
CA SER A 133 -35.42 -6.22 18.65
C SER A 133 -36.61 -5.29 18.83
N GLY A 134 -36.89 -4.41 17.85
CA GLY A 134 -38.01 -3.46 17.90
C GLY A 134 -39.39 -4.11 17.97
N ILE A 135 -39.56 -5.32 17.42
CA ILE A 135 -40.82 -6.09 17.54
C ILE A 135 -41.05 -6.57 18.98
N ARG A 136 -39.98 -6.86 19.73
CA ARG A 136 -40.06 -7.48 21.07
C ARG A 136 -40.08 -6.47 22.20
N ASP A 137 -39.45 -5.30 22.05
CA ASP A 137 -39.36 -4.27 23.09
C ASP A 137 -39.40 -2.84 22.50
N MET A 138 -40.27 -1.99 23.07
CA MET A 138 -40.42 -0.55 22.71
C MET A 138 -39.21 0.34 23.10
N LYS A 139 -38.12 -0.22 23.64
CA LYS A 139 -36.91 0.53 24.06
C LYS A 139 -35.82 0.57 22.97
N ILE A 140 -36.23 0.77 21.72
CA ILE A 140 -35.35 0.73 20.54
C ILE A 140 -34.27 1.83 20.62
N PHE A 141 -34.65 3.02 21.11
CA PHE A 141 -33.74 4.15 21.23
C PHE A 141 -32.65 3.94 22.27
N ASP A 142 -33.01 3.36 23.43
CA ASP A 142 -32.06 3.06 24.50
C ASP A 142 -31.04 2.00 24.05
N LEU A 143 -31.51 0.93 23.39
CA LEU A 143 -30.64 -0.11 22.84
C LEU A 143 -29.63 0.42 21.82
N ALA A 144 -30.09 1.26 20.88
CA ALA A 144 -29.23 1.84 19.85
C ALA A 144 -28.20 2.82 20.47
N ARG A 145 -28.62 3.61 21.45
CA ARG A 145 -27.77 4.56 22.18
C ARG A 145 -26.69 3.83 22.97
N ASP A 146 -27.04 2.82 23.74
CA ASP A 146 -26.10 2.04 24.56
C ASP A 146 -25.06 1.33 23.69
N ARG A 147 -25.48 0.80 22.55
CA ARG A 147 -24.57 0.19 21.57
C ARG A 147 -23.61 1.22 20.97
N LEU A 148 -24.07 2.41 20.65
CA LEU A 148 -23.21 3.47 20.11
C LEU A 148 -22.18 3.93 21.16
N LEU A 149 -22.60 4.09 22.42
CA LEU A 149 -21.73 4.48 23.53
C LEU A 149 -20.66 3.42 23.81
N THR A 150 -21.04 2.14 23.87
CA THR A 150 -20.09 1.03 24.11
C THR A 150 -19.12 0.81 22.96
N ILE A 151 -19.55 0.99 21.70
CA ILE A 151 -18.65 1.04 20.54
C ILE A 151 -17.69 2.24 20.66
N GLY A 152 -18.17 3.40 21.09
CA GLY A 152 -17.36 4.59 21.33
C GLY A 152 -16.26 4.35 22.37
N ILE A 153 -16.61 3.70 23.49
CA ILE A 153 -15.65 3.33 24.54
C ILE A 153 -14.60 2.34 24.00
N GLY A 154 -15.04 1.26 23.35
CA GLY A 154 -14.13 0.28 22.76
C GLY A 154 -13.19 0.91 21.72
N PHE A 155 -13.73 1.79 20.87
CA PHE A 155 -12.96 2.54 19.89
C PHE A 155 -11.93 3.48 20.54
N GLY A 156 -12.33 4.22 21.58
CA GLY A 156 -11.42 5.07 22.34
C GLY A 156 -10.24 4.28 22.93
N ILE A 157 -10.51 3.11 23.53
CA ILE A 157 -9.47 2.23 24.07
C ILE A 157 -8.52 1.77 22.96
N CYS A 158 -9.05 1.35 21.79
CA CYS A 158 -8.21 0.96 20.66
C CYS A 158 -7.29 2.08 20.19
N ILE A 159 -7.81 3.30 20.04
CA ILE A 159 -7.01 4.44 19.59
C ILE A 159 -5.96 4.82 20.61
N LEU A 160 -6.31 4.88 21.89
CA LEU A 160 -5.34 5.17 22.95
C LEU A 160 -4.22 4.12 22.99
N ALA A 161 -4.56 2.84 22.93
CA ALA A 161 -3.56 1.77 22.91
C ALA A 161 -2.68 1.82 21.65
N SER A 162 -3.27 2.06 20.46
CA SER A 162 -2.54 2.13 19.20
C SER A 162 -1.59 3.33 19.11
N LEU A 163 -1.94 4.46 19.72
CA LEU A 163 -1.14 5.69 19.72
C LEU A 163 -0.09 5.74 20.84
N LEU A 164 -0.41 5.26 22.04
CA LEU A 164 0.47 5.40 23.21
C LEU A 164 1.49 4.27 23.34
N ILE A 165 1.14 3.05 22.93
CA ILE A 165 2.01 1.89 23.08
C ILE A 165 2.71 1.68 21.74
N PHE A 166 4.00 2.02 21.64
CA PHE A 166 4.88 1.78 20.47
C PHE A 166 4.22 1.97 19.09
N PRO A 167 3.70 3.16 18.74
CA PRO A 167 2.84 3.36 17.57
C PRO A 167 3.47 2.80 16.28
N VAL A 168 2.62 2.18 15.46
CA VAL A 168 3.02 1.63 14.15
C VAL A 168 2.22 2.37 13.09
N TRP A 169 2.93 2.96 12.13
CA TRP A 169 2.38 3.86 11.12
C TRP A 169 2.48 3.23 9.73
N SER A 170 1.37 3.23 9.00
CA SER A 170 1.31 2.86 7.59
C SER A 170 2.04 3.87 6.71
N SER A 171 2.11 5.15 7.12
CA SER A 171 2.90 6.20 6.47
C SER A 171 4.39 5.85 6.39
N ASP A 172 4.99 5.43 7.52
CA ASP A 172 6.40 5.03 7.59
C ASP A 172 6.67 3.78 6.74
N GLU A 173 5.74 2.83 6.74
CA GLU A 173 5.85 1.60 5.98
C GLU A 173 5.73 1.85 4.46
N LEU A 174 4.80 2.72 4.03
CA LEU A 174 4.71 3.14 2.63
C LEU A 174 5.98 3.85 2.20
N HIS A 175 6.47 4.78 3.03
CA HIS A 175 7.67 5.55 2.74
C HIS A 175 8.91 4.66 2.58
N SER A 176 9.19 3.83 3.58
CA SER A 176 10.33 2.90 3.54
C SER A 176 10.20 1.83 2.45
N SER A 177 8.99 1.35 2.16
CA SER A 177 8.71 0.45 1.04
C SER A 177 9.04 1.12 -0.29
N THR A 178 8.61 2.37 -0.50
CA THR A 178 8.92 3.13 -1.72
C THR A 178 10.43 3.32 -1.90
N VAL A 179 11.16 3.73 -0.87
CA VAL A 179 12.63 3.85 -0.90
C VAL A 179 13.29 2.50 -1.24
N SER A 180 12.85 1.42 -0.59
CA SER A 180 13.39 0.07 -0.82
C SER A 180 13.19 -0.39 -2.26
N LYS A 181 12.13 0.04 -2.96
CA LYS A 181 11.90 -0.32 -4.38
C LYS A 181 12.94 0.30 -5.30
N PHE A 182 13.33 1.56 -5.09
CA PHE A 182 14.42 2.21 -5.84
C PHE A 182 15.71 1.41 -5.73
N HIS A 183 16.12 1.08 -4.50
CA HIS A 183 17.31 0.26 -4.27
C HIS A 183 17.18 -1.14 -4.86
N SER A 184 16.01 -1.77 -4.77
CA SER A 184 15.78 -3.12 -5.28
C SER A 184 15.89 -3.19 -6.81
N ILE A 185 15.40 -2.17 -7.52
CA ILE A 185 15.55 -2.07 -8.97
C ILE A 185 17.01 -1.78 -9.33
N ALA A 186 17.65 -0.82 -8.66
CA ALA A 186 19.05 -0.45 -8.91
C ALA A 186 19.99 -1.66 -8.76
N SER A 187 19.91 -2.37 -7.63
CA SER A 187 20.74 -3.57 -7.40
C SER A 187 20.42 -4.71 -8.39
N SER A 188 19.17 -4.81 -8.85
CA SER A 188 18.81 -5.80 -9.87
C SER A 188 19.40 -5.47 -11.24
N ILE A 189 19.45 -4.20 -11.65
CA ILE A 189 20.03 -3.78 -12.93
C ILE A 189 21.54 -4.07 -12.92
N GLU A 190 22.24 -3.68 -11.87
CA GLU A 190 23.67 -3.97 -11.68
C GLU A 190 23.95 -5.47 -11.74
N GLY A 191 23.18 -6.28 -11.00
CA GLY A 191 23.32 -7.73 -11.01
C GLY A 191 23.05 -8.37 -12.38
N CYS A 192 22.22 -7.76 -13.23
CA CYS A 192 21.98 -8.27 -14.59
C CYS A 192 23.20 -8.06 -15.48
N PHE A 193 23.78 -6.86 -15.47
CA PHE A 193 24.96 -6.56 -16.28
C PHE A 193 26.23 -7.25 -15.77
N GLU A 194 26.38 -7.38 -14.45
CA GLU A 194 27.49 -8.14 -13.86
C GLU A 194 27.47 -9.60 -14.33
N VAL A 195 26.32 -10.27 -14.27
CA VAL A 195 26.19 -11.65 -14.78
C VAL A 195 26.43 -11.73 -16.28
N TYR A 196 25.90 -10.79 -17.06
CA TYR A 196 26.05 -10.77 -18.51
C TYR A 196 27.51 -10.61 -18.94
N PHE A 197 28.24 -9.65 -18.36
CA PHE A 197 29.63 -9.38 -18.74
C PHE A 197 30.64 -10.32 -18.08
N ASN A 198 30.37 -10.87 -16.88
CA ASN A 198 31.24 -11.88 -16.28
C ASN A 198 31.26 -13.21 -17.07
N SER A 199 30.25 -13.47 -17.91
CA SER A 199 30.26 -14.61 -18.85
C SER A 199 31.42 -14.56 -19.85
N ILE A 200 32.09 -13.41 -20.00
CA ILE A 200 33.26 -13.21 -20.87
C ILE A 200 34.55 -13.78 -20.26
N ASP A 201 34.61 -13.82 -18.92
CA ASP A 201 35.85 -14.03 -18.17
C ASP A 201 36.00 -15.47 -17.61
N GLU A 202 35.11 -16.41 -17.98
CA GLU A 202 35.11 -17.83 -17.56
C GLU A 202 35.35 -18.07 -16.05
N LYS A 203 34.95 -17.11 -15.20
CA LYS A 203 34.94 -17.35 -13.75
C LYS A 203 33.64 -18.05 -13.39
N ASP A 204 33.77 -19.34 -13.09
CA ASP A 204 32.76 -20.20 -12.45
C ASP A 204 32.36 -19.63 -11.08
N THR A 205 31.68 -18.49 -11.10
CA THR A 205 31.15 -17.84 -9.92
C THR A 205 29.75 -18.39 -9.78
N LYS A 206 29.59 -19.32 -8.82
CA LYS A 206 28.30 -19.84 -8.33
C LYS A 206 27.21 -18.82 -8.63
N LYS A 207 26.17 -19.20 -9.40
CA LYS A 207 24.93 -18.44 -9.65
C LYS A 207 24.50 -17.74 -8.36
N THR A 208 25.02 -16.56 -8.09
CA THR A 208 24.63 -15.72 -6.98
C THR A 208 23.25 -15.30 -7.38
N ALA A 209 22.26 -15.91 -6.71
CA ALA A 209 20.86 -15.80 -7.05
C ALA A 209 20.57 -14.35 -7.42
N THR A 210 20.41 -14.07 -8.73
CA THR A 210 20.16 -12.73 -9.24
C THR A 210 18.94 -12.25 -8.48
N GLN A 211 19.18 -11.36 -7.53
CA GLN A 211 18.20 -11.04 -6.52
C GLN A 211 17.03 -10.46 -7.29
N ASN A 212 15.90 -11.19 -7.31
CA ASN A 212 14.70 -10.81 -8.05
C ASN A 212 14.01 -9.62 -7.35
N GLY A 213 14.78 -8.60 -6.96
CA GLY A 213 14.34 -7.44 -6.21
C GLY A 213 13.25 -6.67 -6.95
N TYR A 214 13.22 -6.72 -8.29
CA TYR A 214 12.14 -6.16 -9.09
C TYR A 214 10.80 -6.90 -8.94
N LYS A 215 10.78 -8.21 -8.59
CA LYS A 215 9.53 -8.99 -8.45
C LYS A 215 8.68 -8.50 -7.28
N SER A 216 9.28 -8.12 -6.16
CA SER A 216 8.54 -7.54 -5.04
C SER A 216 7.93 -6.19 -5.43
N VAL A 217 8.60 -5.42 -6.29
CA VAL A 217 8.06 -4.17 -6.85
C VAL A 217 6.84 -4.46 -7.72
N LEU A 218 6.91 -5.44 -8.63
CA LEU A 218 5.79 -5.78 -9.54
C LEU A 218 4.50 -6.13 -8.78
N HIS A 219 4.62 -6.85 -7.67
CA HIS A 219 3.46 -7.28 -6.87
C HIS A 219 3.04 -6.28 -5.77
N SER A 220 3.64 -5.10 -5.70
CA SER A 220 3.42 -4.15 -4.60
C SER A 220 2.12 -3.35 -4.66
N LYS A 221 1.44 -3.29 -5.82
CA LYS A 221 0.32 -2.35 -6.07
C LYS A 221 -0.78 -2.39 -5.01
N SER A 222 -1.26 -3.57 -4.64
CA SER A 222 -2.33 -3.71 -3.65
C SER A 222 -1.88 -3.30 -2.25
N SER A 223 -0.64 -3.59 -1.88
CA SER A 223 -0.06 -3.20 -0.60
C SER A 223 0.08 -1.69 -0.50
N ASP A 224 0.56 -1.04 -1.58
CA ASP A 224 0.72 0.42 -1.63
C ASP A 224 -0.63 1.14 -1.50
N GLU A 225 -1.64 0.69 -2.25
CA GLU A 225 -3.02 1.22 -2.17
C GLU A 225 -3.64 1.08 -0.77
N ILE A 226 -3.27 0.04 -0.01
CA ILE A 226 -3.76 -0.17 1.35
C ILE A 226 -3.04 0.76 2.34
N LEU A 227 -1.70 0.82 2.26
CA LEU A 227 -0.89 1.66 3.14
C LEU A 227 -1.20 3.15 2.95
N GLU A 228 -1.37 3.59 1.70
CA GLU A 228 -1.76 4.96 1.38
C GLU A 228 -3.09 5.36 2.01
N LYS A 229 -4.11 4.51 1.91
CA LYS A 229 -5.41 4.76 2.53
C LYS A 229 -5.31 4.90 4.03
N PHE A 230 -4.53 4.03 4.68
CA PHE A 230 -4.34 4.08 6.13
C PHE A 230 -3.51 5.29 6.55
N ALA A 231 -2.50 5.67 5.78
CA ALA A 231 -1.68 6.85 6.03
C ALA A 231 -2.51 8.14 6.11
N ARG A 232 -3.57 8.28 5.28
CA ARG A 232 -4.48 9.43 5.35
C ARG A 232 -5.28 9.56 6.65
N TRP A 233 -5.49 8.45 7.36
CA TRP A 233 -6.20 8.46 8.64
C TRP A 233 -5.26 8.77 9.81
N GLU A 234 -3.96 8.82 9.59
CA GLU A 234 -3.02 9.02 10.69
C GLU A 234 -3.01 10.49 11.13
N PRO A 235 -2.95 10.75 12.46
CA PRO A 235 -2.66 12.08 12.95
C PRO A 235 -1.26 12.52 12.51
N TRP A 236 -0.94 13.81 12.65
CA TRP A 236 0.44 14.26 12.46
C TRP A 236 1.39 13.44 13.34
N HIS A 237 2.36 12.79 12.71
CA HIS A 237 3.46 12.12 13.39
C HIS A 237 4.79 12.30 12.63
N GLY A 238 5.90 12.23 13.37
CA GLY A 238 7.24 12.27 12.79
C GLY A 238 7.47 13.44 11.83
N LYS A 239 7.82 13.13 10.58
CA LYS A 239 8.04 14.10 9.49
C LYS A 239 6.81 14.31 8.61
N PHE A 240 5.70 13.63 8.88
CA PHE A 240 4.49 13.66 8.06
C PHE A 240 3.43 14.56 8.68
N GLY A 241 3.08 15.64 7.97
CA GLY A 241 1.96 16.50 8.34
C GLY A 241 0.60 15.96 7.87
N PHE A 242 -0.49 16.59 8.32
CA PHE A 242 -1.87 16.17 8.03
C PHE A 242 -2.24 16.11 6.53
N TYR A 243 -1.58 16.90 5.68
CA TYR A 243 -1.88 17.00 4.24
C TYR A 243 -0.72 16.50 3.38
N HIS A 244 0.00 15.47 3.85
CA HIS A 244 1.09 14.90 3.07
C HIS A 244 0.57 14.32 1.73
N PRO A 245 1.28 14.55 0.59
CA PRO A 245 0.80 14.18 -0.74
C PRO A 245 0.94 12.68 -1.03
N TRP A 246 0.18 11.84 -0.32
CA TRP A 246 0.28 10.38 -0.45
C TRP A 246 -0.05 9.84 -1.85
N ASP A 247 -0.89 10.54 -2.62
CA ASP A 247 -1.18 10.21 -4.02
C ASP A 247 0.11 10.11 -4.86
N LYS A 248 1.09 10.99 -4.60
CA LYS A 248 2.36 10.99 -5.32
C LYS A 248 3.21 9.75 -5.03
N TYR A 249 3.06 9.10 -3.87
CA TYR A 249 3.71 7.81 -3.63
C TYR A 249 3.11 6.70 -4.50
N LEU A 250 1.82 6.76 -4.83
CA LEU A 250 1.18 5.81 -5.73
C LEU A 250 1.63 6.04 -7.18
N ASP A 251 1.72 7.29 -7.61
CA ASP A 251 2.24 7.67 -8.94
C ASP A 251 3.69 7.17 -9.10
N ILE A 252 4.57 7.47 -8.12
CA ILE A 252 5.96 6.97 -8.09
C ILE A 252 5.99 5.44 -8.09
N GLY A 253 5.13 4.80 -7.29
CA GLY A 253 5.01 3.35 -7.25
C GLY A 253 4.60 2.74 -8.59
N GLU A 254 3.77 3.42 -9.38
CA GLU A 254 3.38 3.01 -10.73
C GLU A 254 4.57 3.08 -11.70
N GLN A 255 5.28 4.20 -11.71
CA GLN A 255 6.47 4.38 -12.53
C GLN A 255 7.57 3.36 -12.17
N LEU A 256 7.78 3.07 -10.89
CA LEU A 256 8.70 2.02 -10.43
C LEU A 256 8.28 0.62 -10.89
N ARG A 257 6.98 0.33 -10.96
CA ARG A 257 6.46 -0.95 -11.48
C ARG A 257 6.70 -1.07 -12.98
N GLU A 258 6.45 -0.01 -13.75
CA GLU A 258 6.77 0.00 -15.19
C GLU A 258 8.27 -0.19 -15.45
N LEU A 259 9.11 0.47 -14.64
CA LEU A 259 10.56 0.27 -14.69
C LEU A 259 10.96 -1.17 -14.31
N ALA A 260 10.29 -1.77 -13.32
CA ALA A 260 10.50 -3.16 -12.95
C ALA A 260 10.11 -4.14 -14.07
N VAL A 261 9.09 -3.83 -14.89
CA VAL A 261 8.75 -4.60 -16.10
C VAL A 261 9.87 -4.48 -17.13
N SER A 262 10.36 -3.28 -17.42
CA SER A 262 11.49 -3.11 -18.36
C SER A 262 12.76 -3.81 -17.88
N ASN A 263 13.05 -3.76 -16.57
CA ASN A 263 14.17 -4.49 -15.97
C ASN A 263 13.99 -6.01 -16.14
N HIS A 264 12.77 -6.53 -15.94
CA HIS A 264 12.50 -7.95 -16.19
C HIS A 264 12.76 -8.32 -17.65
N SER A 265 12.25 -7.54 -18.61
CA SER A 265 12.48 -7.76 -20.04
C SER A 265 13.96 -7.67 -20.40
N LEU A 266 14.69 -6.70 -19.84
CA LEU A 266 16.13 -6.56 -20.04
C LEU A 266 16.88 -7.79 -19.52
N LYS A 267 16.53 -8.27 -18.32
CA LYS A 267 17.11 -9.48 -17.74
C LYS A 267 16.87 -10.70 -18.62
N GLU A 268 15.64 -10.94 -19.06
CA GLU A 268 15.30 -12.06 -19.95
C GLU A 268 16.04 -11.94 -21.29
N CYS A 269 16.19 -10.72 -21.82
CA CYS A 269 16.95 -10.45 -23.03
C CYS A 269 18.43 -10.80 -22.85
N LEU A 270 19.06 -10.37 -21.75
CA LEU A 270 20.48 -10.61 -21.45
C LEU A 270 20.78 -12.08 -21.09
N GLN A 271 19.81 -12.81 -20.53
CA GLN A 271 19.96 -14.23 -20.18
C GLN A 271 19.53 -15.18 -21.31
N SER A 272 19.05 -14.64 -22.43
CA SER A 272 18.58 -15.45 -23.56
C SER A 272 19.72 -16.28 -24.16
N PRO A 273 19.47 -17.54 -24.54
CA PRO A 273 20.42 -18.36 -25.31
C PRO A 273 20.80 -17.75 -26.67
N ARG A 274 20.02 -16.77 -27.16
CA ARG A 274 20.26 -16.05 -28.42
C ARG A 274 21.22 -14.87 -28.29
N GLN A 275 21.64 -14.52 -27.07
CA GLN A 275 22.65 -13.48 -26.86
C GLN A 275 24.00 -13.89 -27.45
N PRO A 276 24.86 -12.93 -27.83
CA PRO A 276 26.08 -13.22 -28.56
C PRO A 276 26.97 -14.21 -27.82
N SER A 277 27.37 -15.25 -28.54
CA SER A 277 28.52 -16.07 -28.19
C SER A 277 29.83 -15.34 -28.53
N SER A 278 29.77 -14.36 -29.44
CA SER A 278 30.91 -13.53 -29.88
C SER A 278 31.46 -12.65 -28.76
N LYS A 279 32.68 -12.95 -28.33
CA LYS A 279 33.45 -12.19 -27.34
C LYS A 279 33.75 -10.75 -27.81
N SER A 280 33.97 -10.55 -29.11
CA SER A 280 34.31 -9.25 -29.71
C SER A 280 33.17 -8.25 -29.57
N LEU A 281 31.94 -8.68 -29.88
CA LEU A 281 30.76 -7.82 -29.86
C LEU A 281 30.32 -7.47 -28.41
N LYS A 282 30.49 -8.41 -27.47
CA LYS A 282 30.30 -8.10 -26.04
C LYS A 282 31.32 -7.09 -25.52
N LEU A 283 32.58 -7.15 -25.97
CA LEU A 283 33.65 -6.23 -25.55
C LEU A 283 33.43 -4.80 -26.08
N SER A 284 32.94 -4.64 -27.31
CA SER A 284 32.70 -3.32 -27.90
C SER A 284 31.60 -2.53 -27.17
N ILE A 285 30.54 -3.22 -26.72
CA ILE A 285 29.40 -2.60 -26.02
C ILE A 285 29.57 -2.53 -24.50
N LYS A 286 30.54 -3.26 -23.93
CA LYS A 286 30.71 -3.38 -22.47
C LYS A 286 30.84 -2.03 -21.78
N ALA A 287 31.84 -1.24 -22.15
CA ALA A 287 32.11 0.04 -21.48
C ALA A 287 30.95 1.04 -21.63
N PRO A 288 30.36 1.24 -22.83
CA PRO A 288 29.17 2.09 -22.99
C PRO A 288 27.97 1.64 -22.15
N CYS A 289 27.64 0.34 -22.14
CA CYS A 289 26.50 -0.19 -21.39
C CYS A 289 26.73 -0.13 -19.87
N GLU A 290 27.95 -0.44 -19.39
CA GLU A 290 28.29 -0.32 -17.97
C GLU A 290 28.22 1.13 -17.50
N ALA A 291 28.66 2.09 -18.32
CA ALA A 291 28.56 3.52 -18.01
C ALA A 291 27.09 3.97 -17.86
N VAL A 292 26.22 3.60 -18.81
CA VAL A 292 24.78 3.92 -18.73
C VAL A 292 24.12 3.22 -17.55
N ALA A 293 24.39 1.93 -17.35
CA ALA A 293 23.83 1.16 -16.25
C ALA A 293 24.24 1.74 -14.89
N SER A 294 25.53 2.06 -14.70
CA SER A 294 26.04 2.67 -13.46
C SER A 294 25.40 4.03 -13.17
N LEU A 295 25.25 4.87 -14.19
CA LEU A 295 24.63 6.18 -14.03
C LEU A 295 23.12 6.07 -13.77
N LEU A 296 22.45 5.11 -14.41
CA LEU A 296 21.04 4.79 -14.19
C LEU A 296 20.79 4.33 -12.75
N THR A 297 21.58 3.38 -12.24
CA THR A 297 21.45 2.89 -10.85
C THR A 297 21.81 3.95 -9.83
N THR A 298 22.82 4.79 -10.11
CA THR A 298 23.16 5.94 -9.27
C THR A 298 22.01 6.94 -9.18
N THR A 299 21.38 7.26 -10.32
CA THR A 299 20.23 8.17 -10.36
C THR A 299 19.02 7.62 -9.60
N LEU A 300 18.77 6.31 -9.71
CA LEU A 300 17.72 5.63 -8.93
C LEU A 300 17.99 5.68 -7.43
N ARG A 301 19.23 5.41 -7.01
CA ARG A 301 19.60 5.47 -5.59
C ARG A 301 19.48 6.89 -5.05
N GLU A 302 19.97 7.88 -5.78
CA GLU A 302 19.84 9.29 -5.40
C GLU A 302 18.37 9.71 -5.26
N SER A 303 17.51 9.25 -6.16
CA SER A 303 16.05 9.50 -6.09
C SER A 303 15.43 8.85 -4.84
N GLY A 304 15.82 7.61 -4.54
CA GLY A 304 15.41 6.92 -3.32
C GLY A 304 15.90 7.61 -2.05
N GLU A 305 17.16 8.05 -2.03
CA GLU A 305 17.75 8.78 -0.90
C GLU A 305 17.11 10.15 -0.68
N SER A 306 16.72 10.84 -1.76
CA SER A 306 16.00 12.11 -1.70
C SER A 306 14.65 11.94 -0.98
N ILE A 307 13.93 10.86 -1.28
CA ILE A 307 12.69 10.50 -0.57
C ILE A 307 13.01 10.13 0.88
N ASP A 308 13.93 9.21 1.13
CA ASP A 308 14.28 8.71 2.48
C ASP A 308 14.66 9.84 3.46
N LYS A 309 15.49 10.77 2.97
CA LYS A 309 15.93 11.93 3.76
C LYS A 309 14.88 13.03 3.79
N MET A 310 13.89 12.99 2.90
CA MET A 310 12.92 14.06 2.62
C MET A 310 13.60 15.38 2.30
N LYS A 311 14.55 15.35 1.38
CA LYS A 311 15.35 16.53 0.97
C LYS A 311 15.50 16.54 -0.53
N VAL A 312 15.45 17.73 -1.13
CA VAL A 312 15.70 17.88 -2.56
C VAL A 312 17.17 17.60 -2.84
N SER A 313 17.45 16.63 -3.72
CA SER A 313 18.80 16.34 -4.17
C SER A 313 19.27 17.39 -5.20
N ARG A 314 20.29 18.19 -4.86
CA ARG A 314 21.00 19.05 -5.83
C ARG A 314 21.71 18.24 -6.93
N SER A 315 22.06 16.99 -6.64
CA SER A 315 22.76 16.09 -7.56
C SER A 315 21.81 15.50 -8.61
N GLY A 316 20.54 15.28 -8.25
CA GLY A 316 19.55 14.59 -9.10
C GLY A 316 19.39 15.20 -10.49
N ALA A 317 19.17 16.52 -10.59
CA ALA A 317 19.04 17.19 -11.89
C ALA A 317 20.32 17.08 -12.74
N SER A 318 21.50 17.19 -12.11
CA SER A 318 22.78 17.01 -12.81
C SER A 318 22.99 15.56 -13.27
N LEU A 319 22.57 14.58 -12.47
CA LEU A 319 22.67 13.16 -12.80
C LEU A 319 21.74 12.79 -13.96
N VAL A 320 20.49 13.28 -13.97
CA VAL A 320 19.55 13.07 -15.07
C VAL A 320 20.09 13.67 -16.38
N ALA A 321 20.65 14.88 -16.33
CA ALA A 321 21.26 15.50 -17.51
C ALA A 321 22.48 14.72 -18.02
N LYS A 322 23.33 14.22 -17.12
CA LYS A 322 24.45 13.33 -17.48
C LYS A 322 23.93 12.03 -18.08
N LEU A 323 22.88 11.44 -17.52
CA LEU A 323 22.30 10.18 -17.97
C LEU A 323 21.79 10.28 -19.40
N GLN A 324 21.09 11.37 -19.74
CA GLN A 324 20.65 11.63 -21.11
C GLN A 324 21.82 11.83 -22.08
N LYS A 325 22.88 12.51 -21.64
CA LYS A 325 24.10 12.64 -22.45
C LYS A 325 24.73 11.27 -22.74
N THR A 326 24.91 10.42 -21.74
CA THR A 326 25.52 9.09 -21.91
C THR A 326 24.62 8.15 -22.73
N LYS A 327 23.29 8.31 -22.65
CA LYS A 327 22.34 7.62 -23.54
C LYS A 327 22.58 7.96 -25.02
N LEU A 328 22.80 9.24 -25.34
CA LEU A 328 23.11 9.69 -26.70
C LEU A 328 24.46 9.12 -27.18
N GLU A 329 25.48 9.14 -26.32
CA GLU A 329 26.80 8.56 -26.61
C GLU A 329 26.68 7.06 -26.92
N LEU A 330 25.90 6.30 -26.14
CA LEU A 330 25.61 4.88 -26.39
C LEU A 330 24.93 4.66 -27.75
N SER A 331 23.94 5.47 -28.10
CA SER A 331 23.25 5.40 -29.39
C SER A 331 24.20 5.62 -30.57
N THR A 332 25.11 6.59 -30.45
CA THR A 332 26.12 6.85 -31.48
C THR A 332 27.15 5.73 -31.59
N ALA A 333 27.59 5.16 -30.46
CA ALA A 333 28.56 4.07 -30.43
C ALA A 333 28.03 2.80 -31.12
N ILE A 334 26.76 2.48 -30.91
CA ILE A 334 26.11 1.32 -31.53
C ILE A 334 25.88 1.55 -33.02
N SER A 335 25.42 2.74 -33.40
CA SER A 335 25.24 3.11 -34.80
C SER A 335 26.56 3.07 -35.58
N ALA A 336 27.68 3.43 -34.94
CA ALA A 336 29.02 3.37 -35.52
C ALA A 336 29.59 1.93 -35.58
N SER A 337 29.20 1.06 -34.63
CA SER A 337 29.70 -0.31 -34.54
C SER A 337 28.94 -1.31 -35.43
N GLU A 338 27.67 -1.04 -35.82
CA GLU A 338 26.76 -2.10 -36.33
C GLU A 338 26.19 -1.90 -37.74
N LEU A 339 26.55 -0.88 -38.52
CA LEU A 339 25.95 -0.70 -39.86
C LEU A 339 26.28 -1.82 -40.87
N GLY A 340 27.16 -2.79 -40.52
CA GLY A 340 27.50 -3.96 -41.32
C GLY A 340 27.12 -5.35 -40.76
N GLU A 341 26.77 -5.48 -39.47
CA GLU A 341 26.57 -6.80 -38.80
C GLU A 341 25.11 -7.08 -38.35
N LEU A 342 24.19 -6.12 -38.50
CA LEU A 342 22.76 -6.24 -38.16
C LEU A 342 21.98 -7.33 -38.92
N SER A 343 22.62 -8.08 -39.82
CA SER A 343 22.02 -9.20 -40.56
C SER A 343 22.06 -10.55 -39.82
N ASN A 344 22.65 -10.62 -38.61
CA ASN A 344 22.77 -11.85 -37.83
C ASN A 344 21.94 -11.80 -36.54
N ASP A 345 21.42 -12.95 -36.08
CA ASP A 345 20.57 -13.08 -34.89
C ASP A 345 21.19 -12.47 -33.61
N GLU A 346 22.53 -12.48 -33.50
CA GLU A 346 23.27 -11.92 -32.36
C GLU A 346 23.18 -10.37 -32.30
N GLY A 347 23.23 -9.68 -33.44
CA GLY A 347 23.11 -8.22 -33.50
C GLY A 347 21.71 -7.75 -33.09
N ILE A 348 20.67 -8.50 -33.48
CA ILE A 348 19.29 -8.23 -33.07
C ILE A 348 19.15 -8.37 -31.54
N ALA A 349 19.78 -9.37 -30.93
CA ALA A 349 19.74 -9.58 -29.49
C ALA A 349 20.42 -8.44 -28.71
N VAL A 350 21.56 -7.94 -29.20
CA VAL A 350 22.25 -6.79 -28.60
C VAL A 350 21.46 -5.51 -28.78
N ALA A 351 21.01 -5.20 -29.99
CA ALA A 351 20.18 -4.04 -30.26
C ALA A 351 18.92 -4.02 -29.37
N SER A 352 18.29 -5.18 -29.15
CA SER A 352 17.12 -5.31 -28.25
C SER A 352 17.47 -4.99 -26.80
N SER A 353 18.61 -5.50 -26.30
CA SER A 353 19.05 -5.23 -24.92
C SER A 353 19.39 -3.76 -24.69
N VAL A 354 20.02 -3.11 -25.68
CA VAL A 354 20.37 -1.69 -25.59
C VAL A 354 19.11 -0.83 -25.73
N PHE A 355 18.19 -1.19 -26.62
CA PHE A 355 16.91 -0.51 -26.75
C PHE A 355 16.16 -0.49 -25.40
N LEU A 356 16.09 -1.63 -24.72
CA LEU A 356 15.49 -1.72 -23.38
C LEU A 356 16.23 -0.87 -22.35
N LEU A 357 17.57 -0.85 -22.38
CA LEU A 357 18.37 0.01 -21.50
C LEU A 357 18.08 1.50 -21.73
N MET A 358 17.95 1.93 -22.99
CA MET A 358 17.58 3.31 -23.35
C MET A 358 16.16 3.66 -22.91
N GLU A 359 15.20 2.74 -23.06
CA GLU A 359 13.83 2.93 -22.57
C GLU A 359 13.81 3.10 -21.05
N MET A 360 14.63 2.34 -20.32
CA MET A 360 14.76 2.48 -18.87
C MET A 360 15.33 3.84 -18.46
N VAL A 361 16.27 4.40 -19.23
CA VAL A 361 16.77 5.77 -19.00
C VAL A 361 15.64 6.79 -19.08
N ASP A 362 14.78 6.69 -20.11
CA ASP A 362 13.66 7.62 -20.28
C ASP A 362 12.64 7.50 -19.15
N LYS A 363 12.36 6.27 -18.70
CA LYS A 363 11.49 6.04 -17.53
C LYS A 363 12.06 6.62 -16.25
N VAL A 364 13.39 6.54 -16.04
CA VAL A 364 14.04 7.14 -14.87
C VAL A 364 14.01 8.67 -14.91
N GLU A 365 14.09 9.29 -16.08
CA GLU A 365 13.88 10.74 -16.21
C GLU A 365 12.45 11.13 -15.79
N VAL A 366 11.44 10.43 -16.29
CA VAL A 366 10.04 10.67 -15.91
C VAL A 366 9.85 10.48 -14.41
N LEU A 367 10.39 9.39 -13.86
CA LEU A 367 10.35 9.08 -12.43
C LEU A 367 11.00 10.20 -11.60
N ALA A 368 12.14 10.74 -12.02
CA ALA A 368 12.81 11.84 -11.32
C ALA A 368 11.93 13.10 -11.22
N LYS A 369 11.15 13.42 -12.26
CA LYS A 369 10.17 14.53 -12.24
C LYS A 369 9.06 14.30 -11.21
N TYR A 370 8.58 13.06 -11.05
CA TYR A 370 7.60 12.74 -10.00
C TYR A 370 8.19 12.87 -8.60
N VAL A 371 9.46 12.51 -8.41
CA VAL A 371 10.16 12.68 -7.13
C VAL A 371 10.35 14.17 -6.80
N GLU A 372 10.70 14.98 -7.78
CA GLU A 372 10.79 16.45 -7.63
C GLU A 372 9.42 17.05 -7.25
N GLN A 373 8.35 16.70 -7.97
CA GLN A 373 6.99 17.13 -7.64
C GLN A 373 6.56 16.72 -6.23
N LEU A 374 6.92 15.51 -5.79
CA LEU A 374 6.68 15.07 -4.42
C LEU A 374 7.41 15.98 -3.43
N GLY A 375 8.67 16.30 -3.69
CA GLY A 375 9.47 17.21 -2.87
C GLY A 375 8.85 18.60 -2.77
N ASP A 376 8.40 19.17 -3.89
CA ASP A 376 7.75 20.49 -3.92
C ASP A 376 6.45 20.51 -3.11
N LEU A 377 5.60 19.50 -3.29
CA LEU A 377 4.31 19.41 -2.58
C LEU A 377 4.48 19.10 -1.09
N ALA A 378 5.49 18.30 -0.73
CA ALA A 378 5.78 17.94 0.65
C ALA A 378 6.65 18.99 1.37
N GLY A 379 7.15 20.01 0.66
CA GLY A 379 7.99 21.06 1.22
C GLY A 379 9.38 20.57 1.63
N PHE A 380 10.01 19.69 0.83
CA PHE A 380 11.36 19.21 1.12
C PHE A 380 12.35 20.38 1.13
N PRO A 381 13.15 20.56 2.20
CA PRO A 381 14.17 21.58 2.21
C PRO A 381 15.22 21.28 1.15
N SER A 382 15.67 22.33 0.46
CA SER A 382 16.85 22.27 -0.39
C SER A 382 18.08 22.09 0.50
N HIS A 383 18.93 21.12 0.15
CA HIS A 383 20.26 21.03 0.73
C HIS A 383 21.12 22.20 0.28
#